data_AF-A0A7Y9I5G4-F1
#
_entry.id   AF-A0A7Y9I5G4-F1
#
_cell.length_a   1.000
_cell.length_b   1.000
_cell.length_c   1.000
_cell.angle_alpha   90.00
_cell.angle_beta   90.00
_cell.angle_gamma   90.00
#
_symmetry.space_group_name_H-M   'P 1'
#
loop_
_entity.id
_entity.type
_entity.pdbx_description
1 polymer ?
#
loop_
_entity_poly.entity_id
_entity_poly.type
_entity_poly.pdbx_seq_one_letter_code
_entity_poly.pdbx_strand_id
1 'polypeptide(L)'
;MTEPGRAHTRVRCARVERVITHDAFRLDGTEVDDIRTLYCVVDDEHRPGSVALEASEADVDRWRRASADLVRVLDQADAERFRATARLIPPSSAARWLAWRLRGGRTDKVRHQVDAAVEQIQSEVRAAYLTFRDQAADLTDRVEADQQRKREENARQWREQKAARERAIAEVAQAPVWSYQVGPNYTSTGPRRHRLVIALQLLERPPNPSLGEPVTGLTPAQVNDAIDRLRTEDPYLVVDLEVATRQRLVEWTEEQLLDQQWLRVSGVKIDPHPFTPEELEEIHNQASKNTWHGPSSNYFSPPSF
;
A
#
# COMPACT_ATOMS: atom_id res chain seq x y z
N MET A 1 1.75 -30.62 -31.30
CA MET A 1 0.28 -30.44 -31.32
C MET A 1 -0.07 -29.48 -30.22
N THR A 2 -0.20 -28.20 -30.55
CA THR A 2 -0.60 -27.11 -29.65
C THR A 2 -2.13 -27.15 -29.57
N GLU A 3 -2.68 -27.44 -28.39
CA GLU A 3 -4.12 -27.34 -28.18
C GLU A 3 -4.60 -25.91 -28.51
N PRO A 4 -5.73 -25.75 -29.23
CA PRO A 4 -6.30 -24.45 -29.50
C PRO A 4 -6.53 -23.71 -28.17
N GLY A 5 -5.95 -22.52 -28.05
CA GLY A 5 -5.95 -21.73 -26.82
C GLY A 5 -7.36 -21.54 -26.28
N ARG A 6 -7.67 -22.23 -25.18
CA ARG A 6 -8.93 -22.00 -24.45
C ARG A 6 -8.93 -20.55 -23.99
N ALA A 7 -9.99 -19.81 -24.33
CA ALA A 7 -10.15 -18.45 -23.87
C ALA A 7 -10.20 -18.45 -22.33
N HIS A 8 -9.21 -17.80 -21.71
CA HIS A 8 -9.20 -17.56 -20.28
C HIS A 8 -9.96 -16.27 -20.00
N THR A 9 -10.91 -16.35 -19.07
CA THR A 9 -11.68 -15.20 -18.62
C THR A 9 -11.20 -14.80 -17.23
N ARG A 10 -10.99 -13.50 -17.05
CA ARG A 10 -10.62 -12.92 -15.76
C ARG A 10 -11.88 -12.66 -14.94
N VAL A 11 -11.83 -13.02 -13.65
CA VAL A 11 -12.94 -12.84 -12.70
C VAL A 11 -12.38 -12.23 -11.42
N ARG A 12 -13.25 -11.51 -10.69
CA ARG A 12 -12.98 -11.05 -9.34
C ARG A 12 -13.65 -11.96 -8.34
N CYS A 13 -12.88 -12.38 -7.34
CA CYS A 13 -13.33 -13.23 -6.26
C CYS A 13 -13.23 -12.50 -4.93
N ALA A 14 -14.20 -12.69 -4.05
CA ALA A 14 -14.15 -12.24 -2.66
C ALA A 14 -14.68 -13.34 -1.75
N ARG A 15 -14.39 -13.27 -0.45
CA ARG A 15 -14.97 -14.21 0.50
C ARG A 15 -16.46 -13.94 0.67
N VAL A 16 -17.26 -15.00 0.79
CA VAL A 16 -18.72 -14.95 0.96
C VAL A 16 -19.11 -14.04 2.14
N GLU A 17 -18.42 -14.14 3.27
CA GLU A 17 -18.60 -13.28 4.46
C GLU A 17 -18.44 -11.77 4.19
N ARG A 18 -17.65 -11.39 3.18
CA ARG A 18 -17.43 -9.98 2.81
C ARG A 18 -18.45 -9.48 1.80
N VAL A 19 -19.13 -10.40 1.12
CA VAL A 19 -20.18 -10.07 0.15
C VAL A 19 -21.52 -9.97 0.85
N ILE A 20 -21.79 -10.86 1.80
CA ILE A 20 -23.02 -10.92 2.59
C ILE A 20 -22.71 -10.30 3.95
N THR A 21 -22.90 -8.99 4.04
CA THR A 21 -22.57 -8.20 5.23
C THR A 21 -23.62 -8.28 6.34
N HIS A 22 -24.84 -8.68 5.99
CA HIS A 22 -25.96 -8.77 6.93
C HIS A 22 -26.39 -10.22 7.04
N ASP A 23 -25.84 -10.90 8.06
CA ASP A 23 -26.37 -12.19 8.44
C ASP A 23 -27.64 -12.02 9.26
N ALA A 24 -28.75 -11.72 8.56
CA ALA A 24 -30.07 -11.68 9.16
C ALA A 24 -30.45 -13.04 9.76
N PHE A 25 -29.87 -14.12 9.25
CA PHE A 25 -30.18 -15.50 9.60
C PHE A 25 -29.02 -16.04 10.42
N ARG A 26 -29.03 -15.84 11.74
CA ARG A 26 -28.10 -16.52 12.66
C ARG A 26 -28.27 -18.04 12.51
N LEU A 27 -27.62 -18.61 11.52
CA LEU A 27 -27.63 -20.03 11.20
C LEU A 27 -26.54 -20.64 12.07
N ASP A 28 -26.94 -21.21 13.19
CA ASP A 28 -26.00 -21.89 14.08
C ASP A 28 -25.49 -23.18 13.39
N GLY A 29 -24.17 -23.31 13.30
CA GLY A 29 -23.51 -24.53 12.84
C GLY A 29 -22.22 -24.28 12.06
N THR A 30 -21.18 -25.03 12.42
CA THR A 30 -19.84 -24.94 11.82
C THR A 30 -19.85 -25.07 10.30
N GLU A 31 -20.79 -25.83 9.73
CA GLU A 31 -20.90 -26.02 8.29
C GLU A 31 -21.21 -24.73 7.52
N VAL A 32 -22.07 -23.84 8.05
CA VAL A 32 -22.38 -22.56 7.38
C VAL A 32 -21.21 -21.60 7.53
N ASP A 33 -20.55 -21.62 8.70
CA ASP A 33 -19.35 -20.82 8.95
C ASP A 33 -18.21 -21.20 7.99
N ASP A 34 -17.99 -22.50 7.76
CA ASP A 34 -17.00 -22.98 6.78
C ASP A 34 -17.31 -22.44 5.38
N ILE A 35 -18.58 -22.48 4.96
CA ILE A 35 -19.00 -22.01 3.64
C ILE A 35 -18.81 -20.49 3.50
N ARG A 36 -18.97 -19.71 4.57
CA ARG A 36 -18.75 -18.26 4.56
C ARG A 36 -17.30 -17.86 4.32
N THR A 37 -16.36 -18.75 4.65
CA THR A 37 -14.93 -18.53 4.39
C THR A 37 -14.54 -18.79 2.94
N LEU A 38 -15.39 -19.46 2.15
CA LEU A 38 -15.14 -19.75 0.74
C LEU A 38 -15.15 -18.48 -0.11
N TYR A 39 -14.49 -18.56 -1.26
CA TYR A 39 -14.55 -17.52 -2.28
C TYR A 39 -15.81 -17.66 -3.14
N CYS A 40 -16.41 -16.53 -3.49
CA CYS A 40 -17.44 -16.39 -4.50
C CYS A 40 -17.02 -15.35 -5.55
N VAL A 41 -17.69 -15.37 -6.70
CA VAL A 41 -17.47 -14.37 -7.75
C VAL A 41 -18.27 -13.11 -7.42
N VAL A 42 -17.63 -11.95 -7.60
CA VAL A 42 -18.26 -10.65 -7.44
C VAL A 42 -18.23 -9.88 -8.76
N ASP A 43 -19.21 -9.01 -8.96
CA ASP A 43 -19.22 -8.10 -10.10
C ASP A 43 -18.00 -7.17 -10.07
N ASP A 44 -17.59 -6.70 -11.26
CA ASP A 44 -16.33 -5.98 -11.53
C ASP A 44 -16.19 -4.61 -10.81
N GLU A 45 -17.20 -4.19 -10.04
CA GLU A 45 -17.08 -3.03 -9.17
C GLU A 45 -16.01 -3.29 -8.09
N HIS A 46 -15.03 -2.40 -8.00
CA HIS A 46 -13.86 -2.53 -7.13
C HIS A 46 -14.24 -2.71 -5.65
N ARG A 47 -14.45 -3.97 -5.23
CA ARG A 47 -14.58 -4.31 -3.81
C ARG A 47 -13.20 -4.43 -3.18
N PRO A 48 -12.93 -3.71 -2.07
CA PRO A 48 -11.70 -3.87 -1.31
C PRO A 48 -11.48 -5.33 -0.90
N GLY A 49 -10.27 -5.84 -1.14
CA GLY A 49 -9.92 -7.22 -0.80
C GLY A 49 -10.40 -8.29 -1.80
N SER A 50 -10.90 -7.89 -2.98
CA SER A 50 -11.14 -8.83 -4.09
C SER A 50 -9.83 -9.24 -4.77
N VAL A 51 -9.79 -10.49 -5.23
CA VAL A 51 -8.63 -11.12 -5.87
C VAL A 51 -9.00 -11.39 -7.33
N ALA A 52 -8.09 -11.10 -8.25
CA ALA A 52 -8.28 -11.45 -9.65
C ALA A 52 -7.76 -12.86 -9.93
N LEU A 53 -8.62 -13.69 -10.53
CA LEU A 53 -8.32 -15.05 -10.97
C LEU A 53 -8.60 -15.19 -12.47
N GLU A 54 -7.76 -15.93 -13.18
CA GLU A 54 -7.99 -16.33 -14.57
C GLU A 54 -8.38 -17.80 -14.61
N ALA A 55 -9.48 -18.12 -15.29
CA ALA A 55 -10.00 -19.47 -15.39
C ALA A 55 -10.66 -19.72 -16.75
N SER A 56 -11.06 -20.97 -17.00
CA SER A 56 -11.83 -21.31 -18.20
C SER A 56 -13.21 -20.66 -18.14
N GLU A 57 -13.73 -20.19 -19.28
CA GLU A 57 -15.06 -19.56 -19.36
C GLU A 57 -16.16 -20.41 -18.69
N ALA A 58 -16.15 -21.73 -18.90
CA ALA A 58 -17.10 -22.65 -18.29
C ALA A 58 -17.05 -22.67 -16.75
N ASP A 59 -15.85 -22.61 -16.16
CA ASP A 59 -15.71 -22.51 -14.69
C ASP A 59 -16.21 -21.16 -14.19
N VAL A 60 -15.84 -20.07 -14.88
CA VAL A 60 -16.28 -18.71 -14.55
C VAL A 60 -17.81 -18.61 -14.54
N ASP A 61 -18.47 -19.12 -15.57
CA ASP A 61 -19.94 -19.08 -15.68
C ASP A 61 -20.62 -19.96 -14.65
N ARG A 62 -20.01 -21.09 -14.26
CA ARG A 62 -20.50 -21.92 -13.16
C ARG A 62 -20.44 -21.16 -11.84
N TRP A 63 -19.29 -20.58 -11.51
CA TRP A 63 -19.11 -19.86 -10.25
C TRP A 63 -19.95 -18.58 -10.17
N ARG A 64 -20.08 -17.84 -11.28
CA ARG A 64 -20.98 -16.68 -11.37
C ARG A 64 -22.41 -17.05 -11.07
N ARG A 65 -22.94 -18.11 -11.70
CA ARG A 65 -24.30 -18.58 -11.46
C ARG A 65 -24.50 -19.01 -10.01
N ALA A 66 -23.59 -19.84 -9.47
CA ALA A 66 -23.66 -20.27 -8.08
C ALA A 66 -23.65 -19.08 -7.10
N SER A 67 -22.79 -18.10 -7.33
CA SER A 67 -22.69 -16.90 -6.49
C SER A 67 -23.95 -16.03 -6.60
N ALA A 68 -24.46 -15.82 -7.81
CA ALA A 68 -25.67 -15.03 -8.05
C ALA A 68 -26.93 -15.70 -7.46
N ASP A 69 -27.04 -17.03 -7.57
CA ASP A 69 -28.15 -17.78 -6.99
C ASP A 69 -28.14 -17.71 -5.45
N LEU A 70 -26.97 -17.82 -4.81
CA LEU A 70 -26.85 -17.66 -3.36
C LEU A 70 -27.31 -16.26 -2.91
N VAL A 71 -26.80 -15.20 -3.56
CA VAL A 71 -27.19 -13.81 -3.24
C VAL A 71 -28.69 -13.61 -3.43
N ARG A 72 -29.25 -14.10 -4.55
CA ARG A 72 -30.68 -14.03 -4.83
C ARG A 72 -31.53 -14.70 -3.76
N VAL A 73 -31.16 -15.90 -3.30
CA VAL A 73 -31.90 -16.60 -2.24
C VAL A 73 -31.81 -15.84 -0.92
N LEU A 74 -30.66 -15.27 -0.58
CA LEU A 74 -30.48 -14.49 0.64
C LEU A 74 -31.33 -13.19 0.63
N ASP A 75 -31.36 -12.48 -0.50
CA ASP A 75 -32.18 -11.28 -0.66
C ASP A 75 -33.69 -11.62 -0.57
N GLN A 76 -34.10 -12.73 -1.18
CA GLN A 76 -35.48 -13.23 -1.09
C GLN A 76 -35.85 -13.60 0.35
N ALA A 77 -34.97 -14.35 1.02
CA ALA A 77 -35.13 -14.75 2.40
C ALA A 77 -35.28 -13.54 3.33
N ASP A 78 -34.43 -12.51 3.18
CA ASP A 78 -34.51 -11.31 4.03
C ASP A 78 -35.83 -10.55 3.80
N ALA A 79 -36.25 -10.40 2.54
CA ALA A 79 -37.53 -9.80 2.20
C ALA A 79 -38.73 -10.58 2.79
N GLU A 80 -38.68 -11.91 2.74
CA GLU A 80 -39.72 -12.77 3.32
C GLU A 80 -39.73 -12.74 4.84
N ARG A 81 -38.56 -12.76 5.48
CA ARG A 81 -38.42 -12.61 6.93
C ARG A 81 -38.98 -11.27 7.40
N PHE A 82 -38.67 -10.20 6.69
CA PHE A 82 -39.22 -8.87 6.98
C PHE A 82 -40.76 -8.89 6.90
N ARG A 83 -41.33 -9.50 5.85
CA ARG A 83 -42.80 -9.61 5.71
C ARG A 83 -43.43 -10.48 6.80
N ALA A 84 -42.78 -11.57 7.19
CA ALA A 84 -43.26 -12.46 8.25
C ALA A 84 -43.26 -11.75 9.61
N THR A 85 -42.14 -11.11 9.97
CA THR A 85 -41.95 -10.44 11.26
C THR A 85 -42.72 -9.12 11.38
N ALA A 86 -42.97 -8.41 10.27
CA ALA A 86 -43.79 -7.19 10.24
C ALA A 86 -45.22 -7.43 10.79
N ARG A 87 -45.72 -8.66 10.72
CA ARG A 87 -47.03 -9.05 11.30
C ARG A 87 -47.06 -9.00 12.83
N LEU A 88 -45.90 -9.04 13.47
CA LEU A 88 -45.73 -8.94 14.93
C LEU A 88 -45.53 -7.50 15.40
N ILE A 89 -45.27 -6.55 14.49
CA ILE A 89 -45.06 -5.15 14.83
C ILE A 89 -46.44 -4.52 15.16
N PRO A 90 -46.61 -3.94 16.35
CA PRO A 90 -47.86 -3.29 16.70
C PRO A 90 -48.08 -2.05 15.80
N PRO A 91 -49.32 -1.80 15.36
CA PRO A 91 -49.62 -0.63 14.55
C PRO A 91 -49.43 0.67 15.36
N SER A 92 -48.96 1.72 14.71
CA SER A 92 -48.64 3.01 15.34
C SER A 92 -49.85 3.82 15.81
N SER A 93 -51.08 3.47 15.39
CA SER A 93 -52.29 4.19 15.79
C SER A 93 -52.92 3.60 17.07
N ALA A 94 -53.28 4.47 18.02
CA ALA A 94 -53.80 4.08 19.34
C ALA A 94 -55.02 3.14 19.26
N ALA A 95 -55.95 3.40 18.34
CA ALA A 95 -57.13 2.55 18.13
C ALA A 95 -56.78 1.16 17.58
N ARG A 96 -55.81 1.06 16.66
CA ARG A 96 -55.37 -0.24 16.10
C ARG A 96 -54.50 -0.99 17.11
N TRP A 97 -53.72 -0.29 17.94
CA TRP A 97 -52.93 -0.88 19.02
C TRP A 97 -53.84 -1.52 20.08
N LEU A 98 -54.89 -0.81 20.50
CA LEU A 98 -55.86 -1.35 21.46
C LEU A 98 -56.58 -2.59 20.89
N ALA A 99 -57.02 -2.52 19.63
CA ALA A 99 -57.63 -3.65 18.93
C ALA A 99 -56.67 -4.84 18.73
N TRP A 100 -55.38 -4.57 18.53
CA TRP A 100 -54.32 -5.59 18.44
C TRP A 100 -54.10 -6.27 19.79
N ARG A 101 -54.01 -5.50 20.89
CA ARG A 101 -53.84 -6.00 22.26
C ARG A 101 -55.03 -6.85 22.75
N LEU A 102 -56.25 -6.43 22.42
CA LEU A 102 -57.48 -7.14 22.81
C LEU A 102 -57.68 -8.47 22.06
N ARG A 103 -56.99 -8.67 20.92
CA ARG A 103 -57.00 -9.94 20.18
C ARG A 103 -56.02 -10.99 20.74
N GLY A 104 -55.48 -10.80 21.95
CA GLY A 104 -54.36 -11.55 22.56
C GLY A 104 -54.29 -13.07 22.34
N GLY A 105 -55.42 -13.78 22.20
CA GLY A 105 -55.43 -15.21 21.85
C GLY A 105 -55.04 -15.57 20.40
N ARG A 106 -54.95 -14.59 19.49
CA ARG A 106 -54.41 -14.75 18.12
C ARG A 106 -52.92 -14.47 18.03
N THR A 107 -52.32 -13.86 19.05
CA THR A 107 -50.90 -13.46 19.04
C THR A 107 -49.98 -14.67 19.08
N ASP A 108 -50.31 -15.70 19.86
CA ASP A 108 -49.51 -16.93 19.91
C ASP A 108 -49.65 -17.75 18.62
N LYS A 109 -50.85 -17.80 18.01
CA LYS A 109 -51.03 -18.42 16.70
C LYS A 109 -50.23 -17.69 15.60
N VAL A 110 -50.22 -16.36 15.61
CA VAL A 110 -49.43 -15.57 14.65
C VAL A 110 -47.93 -15.75 14.92
N ARG A 111 -47.49 -15.81 16.18
CA ARG A 111 -46.10 -16.13 16.54
C ARG A 111 -45.69 -17.49 16.01
N HIS A 112 -46.44 -18.56 16.27
CA HIS A 112 -46.15 -19.88 15.71
C HIS A 112 -46.09 -19.90 14.18
N GLN A 113 -46.93 -19.11 13.50
CA GLN A 113 -46.86 -18.97 12.04
C GLN A 113 -45.62 -18.22 11.58
N VAL A 114 -45.19 -17.19 12.32
CA VAL A 114 -43.93 -16.48 12.05
C VAL A 114 -42.74 -17.39 12.31
N ASP A 115 -42.73 -18.12 13.43
CA ASP A 115 -41.64 -19.04 13.80
C ASP A 115 -41.49 -20.15 12.75
N ALA A 116 -42.59 -20.78 12.32
CA ALA A 116 -42.58 -21.78 11.27
C ALA A 116 -42.10 -21.21 9.92
N ALA A 117 -42.50 -19.97 9.58
CA ALA A 117 -42.01 -19.31 8.37
C ALA A 117 -40.50 -19.00 8.48
N VAL A 118 -40.02 -18.55 9.63
CA VAL A 118 -38.59 -18.28 9.87
C VAL A 118 -37.79 -19.57 9.78
N GLU A 119 -38.26 -20.68 10.37
CA GLU A 119 -37.62 -21.99 10.30
C GLU A 119 -37.53 -22.50 8.85
N GLN A 120 -38.62 -22.35 8.08
CA GLN A 120 -38.61 -22.68 6.64
C GLN A 120 -37.58 -21.83 5.89
N ILE A 121 -37.57 -20.52 6.08
CA ILE A 121 -36.60 -19.62 5.43
C ILE A 121 -35.17 -20.01 5.82
N GLN A 122 -34.90 -20.32 7.09
CA GLN A 122 -33.58 -20.79 7.52
C GLN A 122 -33.17 -22.09 6.82
N SER A 123 -34.09 -23.03 6.63
CA SER A 123 -33.83 -24.27 5.92
C SER A 123 -33.50 -24.05 4.44
N GLU A 124 -34.19 -23.12 3.77
CA GLU A 124 -33.96 -22.74 2.38
C GLU A 124 -32.61 -22.04 2.20
N VAL A 125 -32.28 -21.11 3.10
CA VAL A 125 -30.97 -20.45 3.10
C VAL A 125 -29.85 -21.46 3.33
N ARG A 126 -30.01 -22.39 4.29
CA ARG A 126 -29.03 -23.46 4.51
C ARG A 126 -28.83 -24.30 3.25
N ALA A 127 -29.92 -24.71 2.59
CA ALA A 127 -29.84 -25.48 1.34
C ALA A 127 -29.12 -24.71 0.22
N ALA A 128 -29.32 -23.38 0.14
CA ALA A 128 -28.62 -22.53 -0.82
C ALA A 128 -27.11 -22.46 -0.53
N TYR A 129 -26.70 -22.32 0.74
CA TYR A 129 -25.28 -22.39 1.11
C TYR A 129 -24.64 -23.73 0.71
N LEU A 130 -25.32 -24.85 0.97
CA LEU A 130 -24.83 -26.18 0.59
C LEU A 130 -24.71 -26.33 -0.93
N THR A 131 -25.71 -25.87 -1.67
CA THR A 131 -25.69 -25.89 -3.14
C THR A 131 -24.54 -25.05 -3.68
N PHE A 132 -24.31 -23.86 -3.11
CA PHE A 132 -23.18 -23.01 -3.48
C PHE A 132 -21.85 -23.72 -3.23
N ARG A 133 -21.66 -24.31 -2.04
CA ARG A 133 -20.46 -25.09 -1.71
C ARG A 133 -20.22 -26.16 -2.76
N ASP A 134 -21.22 -26.97 -3.07
CA ASP A 134 -21.07 -28.10 -3.98
C ASP A 134 -20.74 -27.66 -5.43
N GLN A 135 -21.15 -26.45 -5.84
CA GLN A 135 -20.91 -25.91 -7.18
C GLN A 135 -19.63 -25.08 -7.31
N ALA A 136 -19.15 -24.47 -6.22
CA ALA A 136 -18.09 -23.47 -6.23
C ALA A 136 -16.98 -23.69 -5.20
N ALA A 137 -16.95 -24.79 -4.45
CA ALA A 137 -15.88 -25.06 -3.48
C ALA A 137 -14.48 -25.05 -4.11
N ASP A 138 -14.36 -25.52 -5.35
CA ASP A 138 -13.09 -25.55 -6.09
C ASP A 138 -12.52 -24.15 -6.40
N LEU A 139 -13.34 -23.10 -6.32
CA LEU A 139 -12.90 -21.72 -6.49
C LEU A 139 -11.89 -21.33 -5.41
N THR A 140 -12.10 -21.77 -4.17
CA THR A 140 -11.22 -21.43 -3.04
C THR A 140 -9.81 -21.98 -3.28
N ASP A 141 -9.69 -23.27 -3.59
CA ASP A 141 -8.41 -23.92 -3.86
C ASP A 141 -7.65 -23.23 -5.01
N ARG A 142 -8.37 -22.82 -6.07
CA ARG A 142 -7.79 -22.12 -7.21
C ARG A 142 -7.29 -20.72 -6.86
N VAL A 143 -8.06 -19.96 -6.08
CA VAL A 143 -7.64 -18.62 -5.63
C VAL A 143 -6.40 -18.73 -4.74
N GLU A 144 -6.37 -19.69 -3.81
CA GLU A 144 -5.24 -19.89 -2.92
C GLU A 144 -3.97 -20.34 -3.66
N ALA A 145 -4.10 -21.27 -4.61
CA ALA A 145 -2.99 -21.69 -5.47
C ALA A 145 -2.44 -20.54 -6.32
N ASP A 146 -3.30 -19.70 -6.90
CA ASP A 146 -2.88 -18.53 -7.66
C ASP A 146 -2.15 -17.49 -6.79
N GLN A 147 -2.67 -17.21 -5.59
CA GLN A 147 -2.00 -16.31 -4.65
C GLN A 147 -0.64 -16.85 -4.22
N GLN A 148 -0.53 -18.15 -3.95
CA GLN A 148 0.73 -18.78 -3.57
C GLN A 148 1.76 -18.67 -4.69
N ARG A 149 1.37 -18.98 -5.94
CA ARG A 149 2.21 -18.80 -7.13
C ARG A 149 2.71 -17.36 -7.27
N LYS A 150 1.81 -16.37 -7.12
CA LYS A 150 2.18 -14.94 -7.18
C LYS A 150 3.15 -14.55 -6.07
N ARG A 151 2.97 -15.06 -4.86
CA ARG A 151 3.90 -14.82 -3.73
C ARG A 151 5.28 -15.41 -4.02
N GLU A 152 5.34 -16.63 -4.55
CA GLU A 152 6.59 -17.29 -4.91
C GLU A 152 7.32 -16.56 -6.03
N GLU A 153 6.60 -16.14 -7.08
CA GLU A 153 7.15 -15.37 -8.17
C GLU A 153 7.70 -14.02 -7.70
N ASN A 154 6.93 -13.28 -6.89
CA ASN A 154 7.39 -12.02 -6.30
C ASN A 154 8.61 -12.23 -5.40
N ALA A 155 8.63 -13.31 -4.60
CA ALA A 155 9.76 -13.64 -3.74
C ALA A 155 11.01 -14.03 -4.54
N ARG A 156 10.85 -14.65 -5.72
CA ARG A 156 11.95 -14.93 -6.65
C ARG A 156 12.47 -13.64 -7.27
N GLN A 157 11.59 -12.81 -7.83
CA GLN A 157 11.96 -11.51 -8.41
C GLN A 157 12.67 -10.62 -7.39
N TRP A 158 12.17 -10.58 -6.15
CA TRP A 158 12.80 -9.84 -5.06
C TRP A 158 14.21 -10.37 -4.75
N ARG A 159 14.40 -11.68 -4.69
CA ARG A 159 15.71 -12.30 -4.46
C ARG A 159 16.68 -11.98 -5.60
N GLU A 160 16.22 -12.05 -6.84
CA GLU A 160 17.01 -11.70 -8.03
C GLU A 160 17.40 -10.23 -8.03
N GLN A 161 16.46 -9.33 -7.76
CA GLN A 161 16.73 -7.90 -7.63
C GLN A 161 17.70 -7.59 -6.49
N LYS A 162 17.53 -8.26 -5.34
CA LYS A 162 18.43 -8.11 -4.20
C LYS A 162 19.85 -8.58 -4.55
N ALA A 163 20.00 -9.75 -5.17
CA ALA A 163 21.30 -10.29 -5.58
C ALA A 163 21.95 -9.46 -6.70
N ALA A 164 21.16 -8.91 -7.64
CA ALA A 164 21.65 -7.99 -8.65
C ALA A 164 22.13 -6.69 -8.01
N ARG A 165 21.38 -6.15 -7.04
CA ARG A 165 21.77 -4.97 -6.27
C ARG A 165 23.05 -5.23 -5.47
N GLU A 166 23.17 -6.37 -4.80
CA GLU A 166 24.39 -6.75 -4.06
C GLU A 166 25.61 -6.86 -4.97
N ARG A 167 25.46 -7.40 -6.19
CA ARG A 167 26.54 -7.43 -7.20
C ARG A 167 26.92 -6.03 -7.68
N ALA A 168 25.95 -5.19 -8.03
CA ALA A 168 26.19 -3.80 -8.41
C ALA A 168 26.91 -3.03 -7.28
N ILE A 169 26.51 -3.26 -6.03
CA ILE A 169 27.15 -2.69 -4.84
C ILE A 169 28.63 -3.11 -4.70
N ALA A 170 28.98 -4.34 -5.07
CA ALA A 170 30.36 -4.83 -5.03
C ALA A 170 31.22 -4.22 -6.15
N GLU A 171 30.67 -4.05 -7.36
CA GLU A 171 31.34 -3.42 -8.49
C GLU A 171 31.64 -1.93 -8.22
N VAL A 172 30.70 -1.22 -7.60
CA VAL A 172 30.83 0.20 -7.23
C VAL A 172 32.00 0.44 -6.28
N ALA A 173 32.35 -0.52 -5.42
CA ALA A 173 33.51 -0.39 -4.52
C ALA A 173 34.86 -0.49 -5.25
N GLN A 174 34.90 -1.09 -6.45
CA GLN A 174 36.14 -1.26 -7.22
C GLN A 174 36.39 -0.12 -8.21
N ALA A 175 35.32 0.42 -8.81
CA ALA A 175 35.39 1.55 -9.75
C ALA A 175 34.09 2.38 -9.67
N PRO A 176 33.97 3.31 -8.71
CA PRO A 176 32.73 4.06 -8.52
C PRO A 176 32.51 5.02 -9.68
N VAL A 177 31.38 4.87 -10.36
CA VAL A 177 30.91 5.80 -11.40
C VAL A 177 29.90 6.77 -10.77
N TRP A 178 30.15 8.06 -10.97
CA TRP A 178 29.43 9.14 -10.31
C TRP A 178 28.50 9.87 -11.28
N SER A 179 27.46 10.46 -10.73
CA SER A 179 26.55 11.38 -11.37
C SER A 179 26.38 12.64 -10.51
N TYR A 180 25.95 13.73 -11.13
CA TYR A 180 25.38 14.84 -10.38
C TYR A 180 24.17 15.45 -11.12
N GLN A 181 23.28 16.04 -10.34
CA GLN A 181 22.20 16.91 -10.83
C GLN A 181 22.30 18.27 -10.14
N VAL A 182 21.95 19.34 -10.87
CA VAL A 182 21.84 20.69 -10.32
C VAL A 182 20.39 21.12 -10.39
N GLY A 183 19.88 21.71 -9.32
CA GLY A 183 18.55 22.28 -9.30
C GLY A 183 18.40 23.34 -8.21
N PRO A 184 17.26 24.02 -8.17
CA PRO A 184 16.97 24.97 -7.10
C PRO A 184 16.94 24.27 -5.73
N ASN A 185 17.54 24.92 -4.73
CA ASN A 185 17.41 24.54 -3.33
C ASN A 185 16.09 25.10 -2.79
N TYR A 186 15.11 24.23 -2.57
CA TYR A 186 13.82 24.60 -2.00
C TYR A 186 13.87 24.56 -0.47
N THR A 187 14.61 25.48 0.15
CA THR A 187 14.40 25.78 1.58
C THR A 187 13.36 26.89 1.70
N SER A 188 12.38 26.69 2.59
CA SER A 188 11.20 27.55 2.73
C SER A 188 11.49 28.96 3.28
N THR A 189 12.73 29.27 3.65
CA THR A 189 13.07 30.45 4.46
C THR A 189 14.37 31.16 4.06
N GLY A 190 14.96 30.87 2.90
CA GLY A 190 16.26 31.44 2.51
C GLY A 190 16.33 31.93 1.05
N PRO A 191 17.43 32.62 0.68
CA PRO A 191 17.67 33.00 -0.71
C PRO A 191 17.69 31.74 -1.61
N ARG A 192 17.17 31.86 -2.83
CA ARG A 192 17.20 30.78 -3.82
C ARG A 192 18.65 30.47 -4.19
N ARG A 193 19.17 29.37 -3.65
CA ARG A 193 20.50 28.82 -4.03
C ARG A 193 20.34 27.67 -4.99
N HIS A 194 21.37 27.36 -5.75
CA HIS A 194 21.43 26.05 -6.40
C HIS A 194 21.93 24.99 -5.42
N ARG A 195 21.43 23.78 -5.63
CA ARG A 195 21.86 22.56 -4.95
C ARG A 195 22.41 21.62 -6.01
N LEU A 196 23.65 21.18 -5.80
CA LEU A 196 24.25 20.08 -6.53
C LEU A 196 24.10 18.82 -5.70
N VAL A 197 23.46 17.80 -6.25
CA VAL A 197 23.31 16.48 -5.63
C VAL A 197 24.21 15.50 -6.38
N ILE A 198 25.21 14.97 -5.69
CA ILE A 198 26.15 13.96 -6.18
C ILE A 198 25.62 12.58 -5.82
N ALA A 199 25.81 11.62 -6.73
CA ALA A 199 25.43 10.25 -6.46
C ALA A 199 26.31 9.20 -7.15
N LEU A 200 26.20 7.96 -6.65
CA LEU A 200 26.76 6.76 -7.27
C LEU A 200 25.74 6.19 -8.25
N GLN A 201 26.07 6.24 -9.54
CA GLN A 201 25.14 5.97 -10.65
C GLN A 201 24.42 4.61 -10.54
N LEU A 202 25.09 3.57 -10.03
CA LEU A 202 24.55 2.22 -9.90
C LEU A 202 23.66 2.01 -8.67
N LEU A 203 23.65 2.96 -7.72
CA LEU A 203 22.81 2.89 -6.51
C LEU A 203 21.51 3.68 -6.66
N GLU A 204 21.37 4.48 -7.71
CA GLU A 204 20.30 5.46 -7.82
C GLU A 204 18.97 4.86 -8.31
N ARG A 205 17.90 5.45 -7.77
CA ARG A 205 16.54 5.41 -8.33
C ARG A 205 16.48 6.26 -9.61
N PRO A 206 15.38 6.20 -10.40
CA PRO A 206 15.18 7.15 -11.50
C PRO A 206 15.46 8.61 -11.07
N PRO A 207 16.05 9.43 -11.96
CA PRO A 207 16.52 10.78 -11.64
C PRO A 207 15.41 11.63 -11.03
N ASN A 208 15.77 12.53 -10.11
CA ASN A 208 14.80 13.41 -9.48
C ASN A 208 14.30 14.42 -10.54
N PRO A 209 13.00 14.41 -10.89
CA PRO A 209 12.47 15.28 -11.94
C PRO A 209 12.48 16.76 -11.54
N SER A 210 12.61 17.06 -10.24
CA SER A 210 12.73 18.43 -9.72
C SER A 210 14.16 18.99 -9.82
N LEU A 211 15.13 18.16 -10.17
CA LEU A 211 16.50 18.57 -10.49
C LEU A 211 16.69 18.49 -12.02
N GLY A 212 17.62 19.26 -12.57
CA GLY A 212 17.93 19.22 -14.00
C GLY A 212 18.42 17.85 -14.48
N GLU A 213 18.67 17.71 -15.79
CA GLU A 213 19.14 16.43 -16.35
C GLU A 213 20.43 15.93 -15.66
N PRO A 214 20.52 14.63 -15.32
CA PRO A 214 21.70 14.07 -14.68
C PRO A 214 22.90 14.03 -15.62
N VAL A 215 24.03 14.56 -15.16
CA VAL A 215 25.34 14.33 -15.77
C VAL A 215 25.90 13.05 -15.17
N THR A 216 26.29 12.08 -15.99
CA THR A 216 26.63 10.70 -15.56
C THR A 216 28.00 10.27 -16.08
N GLY A 217 28.51 9.10 -15.64
CA GLY A 217 29.78 8.57 -16.12
C GLY A 217 31.02 9.25 -15.56
N LEU A 218 30.93 9.89 -14.39
CA LEU A 218 31.97 10.75 -13.85
C LEU A 218 32.91 10.01 -12.88
N THR A 219 34.13 10.49 -12.79
CA THR A 219 35.09 10.18 -11.72
C THR A 219 34.98 11.22 -10.59
N PRO A 220 35.47 10.93 -9.36
CA PRO A 220 35.50 11.93 -8.29
C PRO A 220 36.20 13.24 -8.68
N ALA A 221 37.28 13.16 -9.46
CA ALA A 221 38.01 14.33 -9.94
C ALA A 221 37.13 15.21 -10.85
N GLN A 222 36.38 14.61 -11.78
CA GLN A 222 35.46 15.35 -12.65
C GLN A 222 34.28 15.95 -11.89
N VAL A 223 33.83 15.31 -10.80
CA VAL A 223 32.84 15.90 -9.90
C VAL A 223 33.42 17.12 -9.17
N ASN A 224 34.67 17.06 -8.71
CA ASN A 224 35.35 18.21 -8.12
C ASN A 224 35.48 19.38 -9.12
N ASP A 225 35.91 19.10 -10.36
CA ASP A 225 35.98 20.12 -11.41
C ASP A 225 34.61 20.76 -11.68
N ALA A 226 33.53 19.97 -11.61
CA ALA A 226 32.18 20.48 -11.75
C ALA A 226 31.76 21.36 -10.57
N ILE A 227 32.09 20.97 -9.33
CA ILE A 227 31.85 21.78 -8.12
C ILE A 227 32.56 23.13 -8.25
N ASP A 228 33.84 23.14 -8.61
CA ASP A 228 34.64 24.36 -8.71
C ASP A 228 34.13 25.29 -9.81
N ARG A 229 33.79 24.74 -10.98
CA ARG A 229 33.17 25.50 -12.07
C ARG A 229 31.85 26.11 -11.62
N LEU A 230 30.97 25.33 -11.01
CA LEU A 230 29.66 25.82 -10.57
C LEU A 230 29.78 26.83 -9.44
N ARG A 231 30.78 26.72 -8.57
CA ARG A 231 31.07 27.70 -7.52
C ARG A 231 31.64 29.02 -8.03
N THR A 232 32.22 29.02 -9.22
CA THR A 232 32.63 30.26 -9.88
C THR A 232 31.40 31.11 -10.25
N GLU A 233 30.27 30.45 -10.56
CA GLU A 233 29.00 31.10 -10.91
C GLU A 233 28.08 31.31 -9.69
N ASP A 234 28.04 30.35 -8.77
CA ASP A 234 27.27 30.38 -7.51
C ASP A 234 28.20 30.04 -6.32
N PRO A 235 28.88 31.04 -5.72
CA PRO A 235 29.81 30.81 -4.61
C PRO A 235 29.19 30.13 -3.39
N TYR A 236 27.85 30.14 -3.28
CA TYR A 236 27.09 29.57 -2.18
C TYR A 236 26.38 28.26 -2.57
N LEU A 237 26.82 27.61 -3.66
CA LEU A 237 26.32 26.31 -4.10
C LEU A 237 26.37 25.29 -2.96
N VAL A 238 25.20 24.75 -2.63
CA VAL A 238 25.07 23.65 -1.67
C VAL A 238 25.42 22.35 -2.36
N VAL A 239 26.33 21.58 -1.75
CA VAL A 239 26.71 20.25 -2.22
C VAL A 239 26.13 19.21 -1.29
N ASP A 240 25.37 18.28 -1.86
CA ASP A 240 24.75 17.19 -1.14
C ASP A 240 25.06 15.85 -1.81
N LEU A 241 24.97 14.79 -1.01
CA LEU A 241 24.93 13.41 -1.48
C LEU A 241 23.48 12.92 -1.51
N GLU A 242 23.11 12.16 -2.54
CA GLU A 242 21.87 11.38 -2.53
C GLU A 242 21.87 10.41 -1.32
N VAL A 243 20.68 10.10 -0.77
CA VAL A 243 20.51 9.33 0.47
C VAL A 243 21.19 7.95 0.43
N ALA A 244 20.97 7.16 -0.62
CA ALA A 244 21.61 5.86 -0.82
C ALA A 244 23.12 5.99 -1.02
N THR A 245 23.57 7.04 -1.72
CA THR A 245 25.00 7.33 -1.87
C THR A 245 25.65 7.66 -0.52
N ARG A 246 25.02 8.51 0.29
CA ARG A 246 25.46 8.87 1.64
C ARG A 246 25.55 7.64 2.52
N GLN A 247 24.51 6.82 2.58
CA GLN A 247 24.51 5.58 3.34
C GLN A 247 25.66 4.66 2.93
N ARG A 248 25.90 4.52 1.63
CA ARG A 248 26.99 3.69 1.15
C ARG A 248 28.37 4.25 1.50
N LEU A 249 28.54 5.57 1.44
CA LEU A 249 29.79 6.20 1.84
C LEU A 249 30.08 6.01 3.33
N VAL A 250 29.08 6.07 4.21
CA VAL A 250 29.25 5.70 5.63
C VAL A 250 29.82 4.28 5.77
N GLU A 251 29.31 3.32 5.02
CA GLU A 251 29.79 1.93 5.07
C GLU A 251 31.22 1.76 4.53
N TRP A 252 31.66 2.62 3.61
CA TRP A 252 32.98 2.54 2.99
C TRP A 252 34.06 3.29 3.74
N THR A 253 33.72 4.49 4.23
CA THR A 253 34.68 5.41 4.81
C THR A 253 34.63 5.40 6.33
N GLU A 254 33.57 4.84 6.92
CA GLU A 254 33.24 4.91 8.36
C GLU A 254 32.94 6.34 8.86
N GLU A 255 32.91 7.32 7.96
CA GLU A 255 32.69 8.73 8.27
C GLU A 255 31.19 9.08 8.22
N GLN A 256 30.72 9.90 9.16
CA GLN A 256 29.31 10.33 9.21
C GLN A 256 29.05 11.65 8.49
N LEU A 257 30.07 12.51 8.38
CA LEU A 257 29.95 13.85 7.82
C LEU A 257 30.29 13.84 6.32
N LEU A 258 29.54 14.61 5.54
CA LEU A 258 29.66 14.65 4.08
C LEU A 258 31.05 15.09 3.63
N ASP A 259 31.60 16.13 4.23
CA ASP A 259 32.93 16.67 3.92
C ASP A 259 34.03 15.63 4.16
N GLN A 260 33.92 14.86 5.24
CA GLN A 260 34.84 13.77 5.58
C GLN A 260 34.68 12.59 4.62
N GLN A 261 33.44 12.19 4.32
CA GLN A 261 33.13 11.16 3.32
C GLN A 261 33.72 11.52 1.95
N TRP A 262 33.50 12.76 1.50
CA TRP A 262 33.99 13.23 0.21
C TRP A 262 35.51 13.37 0.17
N LEU A 263 36.13 13.83 1.26
CA LEU A 263 37.60 13.88 1.37
C LEU A 263 38.22 12.49 1.25
N ARG A 264 37.63 11.47 1.89
CA ARG A 264 38.11 10.08 1.80
C ARG A 264 38.01 9.51 0.38
N VAL A 265 36.94 9.85 -0.33
CA VAL A 265 36.67 9.35 -1.69
C VAL A 265 37.49 10.08 -2.75
N SER A 266 37.61 11.40 -2.65
CA SER A 266 38.14 12.23 -3.71
C SER A 266 39.53 12.82 -3.41
N GLY A 267 39.99 12.75 -2.16
CA GLY A 267 41.20 13.44 -1.70
C GLY A 267 41.04 14.96 -1.56
N VAL A 268 39.85 15.51 -1.84
CA VAL A 268 39.57 16.95 -1.82
C VAL A 268 38.58 17.28 -0.72
N LYS A 269 38.93 18.27 0.10
CA LYS A 269 38.01 18.82 1.09
C LYS A 269 37.04 19.77 0.40
N ILE A 270 35.75 19.59 0.68
CA ILE A 270 34.70 20.51 0.23
C ILE A 270 33.99 21.10 1.46
N ASP A 271 33.49 22.32 1.31
CA ASP A 271 32.49 22.88 2.23
C ASP A 271 31.09 22.51 1.69
N PRO A 272 30.31 21.64 2.34
CA PRO A 272 28.99 21.23 1.82
C PRO A 272 27.96 22.37 1.80
N HIS A 273 28.09 23.32 2.73
CA HIS A 273 27.09 24.35 3.00
C HIS A 273 27.77 25.71 3.25
N PRO A 274 28.36 26.34 2.22
CA PRO A 274 28.89 27.68 2.34
C PRO A 274 27.78 28.68 2.73
N PHE A 275 28.04 29.45 3.78
CA PHE A 275 27.10 30.46 4.30
C PHE A 275 27.18 31.76 3.51
N THR A 276 26.03 32.38 3.23
CA THR A 276 26.01 33.75 2.70
C THR A 276 26.35 34.77 3.79
N PRO A 277 26.80 36.00 3.44
CA PRO A 277 27.05 37.04 4.41
C PRO A 277 25.84 37.32 5.32
N GLU A 278 24.63 37.32 4.75
CA GLU A 278 23.38 37.54 5.49
C GLU A 278 23.10 36.40 6.48
N GLU A 279 23.44 35.16 6.15
CA GLU A 279 23.31 34.03 7.08
C GLU A 279 24.34 34.09 8.18
N LEU A 280 25.58 34.50 7.87
CA LEU A 280 26.61 34.71 8.89
C LEU A 280 26.18 35.81 9.86
N GLU A 281 25.61 36.90 9.35
CA GLU A 281 25.02 37.96 10.18
C GLU A 281 23.85 37.44 11.01
N GLU A 282 22.95 36.64 10.43
CA GLU A 282 21.83 36.05 11.15
C GLU A 282 22.30 35.10 12.26
N ILE A 283 23.24 34.21 11.97
CA ILE A 283 23.87 33.31 12.95
C ILE A 283 24.52 34.12 14.07
N HIS A 284 25.24 35.20 13.74
CA HIS A 284 25.86 36.09 14.73
C HIS A 284 24.83 36.83 15.59
N ASN A 285 23.74 37.30 14.97
CA ASN A 285 22.64 37.98 15.64
C ASN A 285 21.83 37.03 16.53
N GLN A 286 21.67 35.77 16.13
CA GLN A 286 21.04 34.73 16.95
C GLN A 286 21.95 34.32 18.11
N ALA A 287 23.25 34.15 17.87
CA ALA A 287 24.24 33.84 18.90
C ALA A 287 24.34 34.95 19.97
N SER A 288 24.24 36.22 19.58
CA SER A 288 24.24 37.36 20.51
C SER A 288 22.92 37.57 21.25
N LYS A 289 21.78 37.11 20.70
CA LYS A 289 20.48 37.10 21.38
C LYS A 289 20.27 35.91 22.31
N ASN A 290 20.99 34.81 22.09
CA ASN A 290 20.95 33.64 22.95
C ASN A 290 21.86 33.84 24.16
N THR A 291 21.34 34.51 25.19
CA THR A 291 21.89 34.46 26.55
C THR A 291 21.90 33.00 27.01
N TRP A 292 23.09 32.42 27.05
CA TRP A 292 23.49 31.16 27.68
C TRP A 292 22.39 30.40 28.46
N HIS A 293 21.77 29.41 27.82
CA HIS A 293 21.27 28.23 28.50
C HIS A 293 22.21 27.07 28.14
N GLY A 294 22.69 26.34 29.15
CA GLY A 294 23.77 25.36 29.05
C GLY A 294 23.54 24.21 28.05
N PRO A 295 24.51 23.30 27.92
CA PRO A 295 24.68 22.47 26.74
C PRO A 295 23.53 21.47 26.57
N SER A 296 22.73 21.65 25.52
CA SER A 296 22.02 20.54 24.89
C SER A 296 22.75 20.18 23.60
N SER A 297 23.04 18.90 23.50
CA SER A 297 24.01 18.26 22.60
C SER A 297 23.70 18.45 21.10
N ASN A 298 24.80 18.51 20.33
CA ASN A 298 24.97 18.26 18.89
C ASN A 298 24.61 19.43 17.93
N TYR A 299 25.63 19.85 17.18
CA TYR A 299 25.63 20.81 16.05
C TYR A 299 25.69 22.29 16.41
N PHE A 300 26.83 22.77 16.91
CA PHE A 300 27.43 24.01 16.39
C PHE A 300 28.84 24.21 16.94
N SER A 301 29.84 24.26 16.06
CA SER A 301 31.13 24.87 16.34
C SER A 301 31.62 25.47 15.03
N PRO A 302 31.57 26.80 14.85
CA PRO A 302 32.18 27.41 13.69
C PRO A 302 33.72 27.27 13.80
N PRO A 303 34.42 27.08 12.67
CA PRO A 303 35.88 27.06 12.69
C PRO A 303 36.39 28.46 13.03
N SER A 304 37.25 28.55 14.05
CA SER A 304 38.03 29.75 14.33
C SER A 304 39.11 29.94 13.26
N PHE A 305 39.15 31.12 12.65
CA PHE A 305 40.36 31.66 12.02
C PHE A 305 41.27 32.30 13.08
#